data_AF-A0A7K0BL49-F1
#
_entry.id   AF-A0A7K0BL49-F1
#
_cell.length_a   1.000
_cell.length_b   1.000
_cell.length_c   1.000
_cell.angle_alpha   90.00
_cell.angle_beta   90.00
_cell.angle_gamma   90.00
#
_symmetry.space_group_name_H-M   'P 1'
#
loop_
_entity.id
_entity.type
_entity.pdbx_description
1 polymer ?
#
loop_
_entity_poly.entity_id
_entity_poly.type
_entity_poly.pdbx_seq_one_letter_code
_entity_poly.pdbx_strand_id
1 'polypeptide(L)'
;MLEKIKSLIINLISKEKQLTEEEKTNRNEEFKINYRKVHDLLNIALEKYNEENCQCAYPRFQQLIGIDCSKTKDSFKCWETEIMISSSKKYFDILESNLNDENTNEKWICKKCKSVYEYGWSDFSIYIERQKLNIVDLKTELIGQKIKKPIPLFLGLIGHSYPNKNEIQPTEFEVFKKYITEK
;
A
#
# COMPACT_ATOMS: atom_id res chain seq x y z
N MET A 1 20.88 -21.31 -38.48
CA MET A 1 19.62 -20.53 -38.26
C MET A 1 19.24 -20.50 -36.78
N LEU A 2 19.25 -21.64 -36.08
CA LEU A 2 19.03 -21.73 -34.62
C LEU A 2 20.02 -20.93 -33.76
N GLU A 3 21.31 -20.85 -34.13
CA GLU A 3 22.31 -20.08 -33.34
C GLU A 3 22.10 -18.57 -33.39
N LYS A 4 21.67 -18.03 -34.55
CA LYS A 4 21.30 -16.61 -34.68
C LYS A 4 20.07 -16.25 -33.85
N ILE A 5 19.12 -17.19 -33.72
CA ILE A 5 17.93 -17.01 -32.88
C ILE A 5 18.30 -17.05 -31.40
N LYS A 6 19.20 -17.96 -30.97
CA LYS A 6 19.72 -17.97 -29.60
C LYS A 6 20.48 -16.69 -29.25
N SER A 7 21.32 -16.16 -30.15
CA SER A 7 22.05 -14.91 -29.87
C SER A 7 21.13 -13.68 -29.82
N LEU A 8 20.07 -13.65 -30.62
CA LEU A 8 19.04 -12.61 -30.57
C LEU A 8 18.21 -12.67 -29.28
N ILE A 9 17.85 -13.88 -28.83
CA ILE A 9 17.13 -14.09 -27.56
C ILE A 9 18.02 -13.70 -26.37
N ILE A 10 19.32 -14.05 -26.38
CA ILE A 10 20.28 -13.65 -25.34
C ILE A 10 20.44 -12.12 -25.29
N ASN A 11 20.54 -11.45 -26.45
CA ASN A 11 20.63 -9.99 -26.54
C ASN A 11 19.33 -9.25 -26.19
N LEU A 12 18.16 -9.89 -26.37
CA LEU A 12 16.87 -9.36 -25.95
C LEU A 12 16.63 -9.53 -24.44
N ILE A 13 17.16 -10.60 -23.84
CA ILE A 13 17.09 -10.86 -22.40
C ILE A 13 18.09 -9.97 -21.62
N SER A 14 19.19 -9.51 -22.25
CA SER A 14 20.26 -8.78 -21.57
C SER A 14 20.22 -7.25 -21.69
N LYS A 15 19.08 -6.66 -22.06
CA LYS A 15 18.94 -5.19 -22.22
C LYS A 15 18.00 -4.56 -21.20
N GLU A 16 18.04 -5.01 -19.95
CA GLU A 16 17.75 -4.07 -18.87
C GLU A 16 18.91 -3.07 -18.84
N LYS A 17 18.65 -1.82 -19.25
CA LYS A 17 19.63 -0.73 -19.13
C LYS A 17 20.02 -0.66 -17.65
N GLN A 18 21.21 -1.15 -17.31
CA GLN A 18 21.74 -0.97 -15.96
C GLN A 18 21.93 0.53 -15.77
N LEU A 19 21.25 1.07 -14.76
CA LEU A 19 21.38 2.48 -14.39
C LEU A 19 22.81 2.74 -13.94
N THR A 20 23.37 3.89 -14.30
CA THR A 20 24.62 4.37 -13.71
C THR A 20 24.44 4.63 -12.22
N GLU A 21 25.52 4.69 -11.44
CA GLU A 21 25.43 5.03 -10.00
C GLU A 21 24.81 6.42 -9.77
N GLU A 22 25.05 7.37 -10.67
CA GLU A 22 24.41 8.68 -10.66
C GLU A 22 22.90 8.58 -10.94
N GLU A 23 22.48 7.83 -11.96
CA GLU A 23 21.06 7.59 -12.25
C GLU A 23 20.36 6.87 -11.08
N LYS A 24 21.03 5.91 -10.43
CA LYS A 24 20.52 5.24 -9.22
C LYS A 24 20.36 6.22 -8.06
N THR A 25 21.35 7.09 -7.85
CA THR A 25 21.33 8.08 -6.78
C THR A 25 20.19 9.08 -6.99
N ASN A 26 20.08 9.65 -8.18
CA ASN A 26 19.01 10.59 -8.54
C ASN A 26 17.61 9.96 -8.38
N ARG A 27 17.43 8.73 -8.86
CA ARG A 27 16.18 7.98 -8.70
C ARG A 27 15.84 7.76 -7.22
N ASN A 28 16.83 7.40 -6.40
CA ASN A 28 16.62 7.15 -4.98
C ASN A 28 16.28 8.45 -4.22
N GLU A 29 16.88 9.58 -4.59
CA GLU A 29 16.58 10.90 -4.03
C GLU A 29 15.16 11.35 -4.40
N GLU A 30 14.78 11.21 -5.67
CA GLU A 30 13.43 11.49 -6.14
C GLU A 30 12.39 10.63 -5.41
N PHE A 31 12.67 9.33 -5.28
CA PHE A 31 11.82 8.42 -4.52
C PHE A 31 11.67 8.86 -3.06
N LYS A 32 12.75 9.25 -2.37
CA LYS A 32 12.69 9.77 -0.99
C LYS A 32 11.87 11.05 -0.88
N ILE A 33 11.92 11.92 -1.88
CA ILE A 33 11.09 13.14 -1.92
C ILE A 33 9.61 12.76 -2.08
N ASN A 34 9.30 11.89 -3.04
CA ASN A 34 7.93 11.44 -3.31
C ASN A 34 7.34 10.64 -2.14
N TYR A 35 8.14 9.80 -1.49
CA TYR A 35 7.76 9.07 -0.29
C TYR A 35 7.32 10.02 0.83
N ARG A 36 8.13 11.05 1.11
CA ARG A 36 7.78 12.07 2.12
C ARG A 36 6.49 12.79 1.78
N LYS A 37 6.29 13.20 0.52
CA LYS A 37 5.04 13.85 0.07
C LYS A 37 3.81 12.99 0.34
N VAL A 38 3.86 11.70 0.02
CA VAL A 38 2.74 10.77 0.27
C VAL A 38 2.55 10.54 1.76
N HIS A 39 3.64 10.33 2.50
CA HIS A 39 3.59 10.16 3.95
C HIS A 39 2.89 11.33 4.64
N ASP A 40 3.27 12.56 4.30
CA ASP A 40 2.68 13.77 4.90
C ASP A 40 1.19 13.91 4.50
N LEU A 41 0.87 13.69 3.22
CA LEU A 41 -0.49 13.73 2.72
C LEU A 41 -1.40 12.70 3.41
N LEU A 42 -0.94 11.46 3.57
CA LEU A 42 -1.72 10.39 4.19
C LEU A 42 -1.93 10.64 5.68
N ASN A 43 -0.95 11.20 6.38
CA ASN A 43 -1.12 11.63 7.77
C ASN A 43 -2.15 12.75 7.89
N ILE A 44 -2.08 13.77 7.03
CA ILE A 44 -3.08 14.85 6.99
C ILE A 44 -4.49 14.29 6.70
N ALA A 45 -4.61 13.35 5.78
CA ALA A 45 -5.90 12.73 5.45
C ALA A 45 -6.46 11.94 6.64
N LEU A 46 -5.63 11.12 7.30
CA LEU A 46 -6.02 10.35 8.48
C LEU A 46 -6.43 11.25 9.65
N GLU A 47 -5.71 12.34 9.88
CA GLU A 47 -6.06 13.33 10.91
C GLU A 47 -7.42 13.94 10.65
N LYS A 48 -7.66 14.42 9.42
CA LYS A 48 -8.98 14.93 9.03
C LYS A 48 -10.09 13.90 9.17
N TYR A 49 -9.86 12.66 8.71
CA TYR A 49 -10.85 11.61 8.84
C TYR A 49 -11.20 11.32 10.30
N ASN A 50 -10.18 11.24 11.16
CA ASN A 50 -10.37 10.97 12.58
C ASN A 50 -11.00 12.15 13.32
N GLU A 51 -10.68 13.40 12.97
CA GLU A 51 -11.32 14.59 13.53
C GLU A 51 -12.81 14.64 13.18
N GLU A 52 -13.14 14.52 11.89
CA GLU A 52 -14.50 14.68 11.38
C GLU A 52 -15.43 13.53 11.80
N ASN A 53 -14.96 12.27 11.73
CA ASN A 53 -15.77 11.13 12.13
C ASN A 53 -14.92 9.98 12.67
N CYS A 54 -14.28 9.20 11.81
CA CYS A 54 -13.32 8.16 12.14
C CYS A 54 -12.70 7.69 10.83
N GLN A 55 -11.39 7.42 10.79
CA GLN A 55 -10.73 6.84 9.61
C GLN A 55 -11.42 5.56 9.10
N CYS A 56 -11.97 4.76 10.01
CA CYS A 56 -12.70 3.54 9.66
C CYS A 56 -13.96 3.79 8.83
N ALA A 57 -14.55 4.98 8.93
CA ALA A 57 -15.78 5.34 8.21
C ALA A 57 -15.51 5.72 6.75
N TYR A 58 -14.27 6.05 6.37
CA TYR A 58 -13.96 6.54 5.03
C TYR A 58 -13.62 5.37 4.08
N PRO A 59 -14.37 5.18 2.97
CA PRO A 59 -14.11 4.10 2.02
C PRO A 59 -12.70 4.13 1.42
N ARG A 60 -12.08 5.31 1.31
CA ARG A 60 -10.70 5.46 0.80
C ARG A 60 -9.66 4.84 1.74
N PHE A 61 -9.84 4.99 3.05
CA PHE A 61 -9.01 4.32 4.04
C PHE A 61 -9.12 2.81 3.88
N GLN A 62 -10.35 2.28 3.88
CA GLN A 62 -10.61 0.84 3.73
C GLN A 62 -10.05 0.28 2.42
N GLN A 63 -10.20 1.03 1.33
CA GLN A 63 -9.72 0.63 0.03
C GLN A 63 -8.21 0.50 -0.03
N LEU A 64 -7.47 1.45 0.56
CA LEU A 64 -5.99 1.40 0.54
C LEU A 64 -5.45 0.31 1.48
N ILE A 65 -5.98 0.18 2.69
CA ILE A 65 -5.53 -0.87 3.61
C ILE A 65 -5.93 -2.27 3.15
N GLY A 66 -6.96 -2.37 2.30
CA GLY A 66 -7.47 -3.62 1.73
C GLY A 66 -6.70 -4.11 0.49
N ILE A 67 -5.67 -3.39 0.03
CA ILE A 67 -4.76 -3.90 -1.00
C ILE A 67 -3.83 -4.91 -0.31
N ASP A 68 -4.12 -6.19 -0.46
CA ASP A 68 -3.41 -7.29 0.19
C ASP A 68 -3.40 -8.53 -0.71
N CYS A 69 -2.26 -9.21 -0.83
CA CYS A 69 -2.12 -10.49 -1.53
C CYS A 69 -1.72 -11.66 -0.62
N SER A 70 -1.89 -11.54 0.70
CA SER A 70 -1.46 -12.53 1.70
C SER A 70 -1.83 -13.98 1.38
N LYS A 71 -3.02 -14.19 0.81
CA LYS A 71 -3.52 -15.51 0.38
C LYS A 71 -2.71 -16.16 -0.75
N THR A 72 -1.97 -15.39 -1.53
CA THR A 72 -1.21 -15.88 -2.70
C THR A 72 0.17 -16.42 -2.34
N LYS A 73 0.71 -16.07 -1.17
CA LYS A 73 2.11 -16.31 -0.75
C LYS A 73 3.17 -15.65 -1.63
N ASP A 74 2.77 -14.83 -2.60
CA ASP A 74 3.69 -14.07 -3.44
C ASP A 74 4.17 -12.79 -2.72
N SER A 75 5.31 -12.28 -3.18
CA SER A 75 5.87 -11.00 -2.73
C SER A 75 5.09 -9.81 -3.30
N PHE A 76 4.82 -8.81 -2.45
CA PHE A 76 4.03 -7.62 -2.76
C PHE A 76 4.53 -6.42 -1.96
N LYS A 77 4.54 -5.26 -2.59
CA LYS A 77 4.80 -3.97 -1.95
C LYS A 77 3.85 -2.95 -2.54
N CYS A 78 3.00 -2.34 -1.72
CA CYS A 78 2.25 -1.14 -2.08
C CYS A 78 2.58 -0.04 -1.08
N TRP A 79 3.29 0.97 -1.53
CA TRP A 79 3.84 2.00 -0.64
C TRP A 79 2.74 2.80 0.05
N GLU A 80 1.70 3.20 -0.68
CA GLU A 80 0.56 3.91 -0.11
C GLU A 80 -0.14 3.09 0.97
N THR A 81 -0.33 1.79 0.75
CA THR A 81 -0.97 0.89 1.71
C THR A 81 -0.16 0.79 3.00
N GLU A 82 1.15 0.56 2.90
CA GLU A 82 2.00 0.45 4.07
C GLU A 82 2.11 1.76 4.85
N ILE A 83 2.27 2.88 4.15
CA ILE A 83 2.27 4.19 4.78
C ILE A 83 0.94 4.44 5.48
N MET A 84 -0.19 4.10 4.83
CA MET A 84 -1.52 4.25 5.42
C MET A 84 -1.69 3.39 6.69
N ILE A 85 -1.32 2.11 6.63
CA ILE A 85 -1.42 1.19 7.78
C ILE A 85 -0.55 1.70 8.94
N SER A 86 0.74 1.91 8.69
CA SER A 86 1.70 2.35 9.72
C SER A 86 1.31 3.71 10.34
N SER A 87 0.91 4.68 9.51
CA SER A 87 0.47 6.01 9.99
C SER A 87 -0.83 5.94 10.79
N SER A 88 -1.71 4.98 10.48
CA SER A 88 -2.98 4.83 11.17
C SER A 88 -2.85 4.18 12.55
N LYS A 89 -1.72 3.53 12.86
CA LYS A 89 -1.48 2.78 14.11
C LYS A 89 -1.84 3.58 15.37
N LYS A 90 -1.58 4.90 15.38
CA LYS A 90 -1.89 5.80 16.50
C LYS A 90 -3.38 5.84 16.90
N TYR A 91 -4.30 5.51 15.98
CA TYR A 91 -5.74 5.51 16.19
C TYR A 91 -6.31 4.18 16.71
N PHE A 92 -5.47 3.19 16.98
CA PHE A 92 -5.88 1.86 17.43
C PHE A 92 -5.27 1.52 18.80
N ASP A 93 -6.05 0.79 19.59
CA ASP A 93 -5.55 0.01 20.72
C ASP A 93 -5.11 -1.35 20.17
N ILE A 94 -3.92 -1.81 20.56
CA ILE A 94 -3.27 -2.98 19.99
C ILE A 94 -3.21 -4.08 21.03
N LEU A 95 -3.75 -5.23 20.67
CA LEU A 95 -3.76 -6.43 21.49
C LEU A 95 -3.06 -7.57 20.75
N GLU A 96 -2.69 -8.59 21.50
CA GLU A 96 -2.20 -9.84 20.93
C GLU A 96 -3.31 -10.49 20.06
N SER A 97 -2.92 -10.98 18.89
CA SER A 97 -3.79 -11.76 18.02
C SER A 97 -3.63 -13.25 18.32
N ASN A 98 -4.68 -14.02 18.05
CA ASN A 98 -4.62 -15.48 18.08
C ASN A 98 -4.17 -16.08 16.73
N LEU A 99 -3.89 -15.23 15.74
CA LEU A 99 -3.41 -15.64 14.41
C LEU A 99 -1.91 -15.89 14.42
N ASN A 100 -1.49 -16.88 13.62
CA ASN A 100 -0.09 -17.31 13.49
C ASN A 100 0.32 -17.46 12.01
N ASP A 101 -0.30 -16.70 11.11
CA ASP A 101 -0.10 -16.81 9.66
C ASP A 101 0.94 -15.83 9.08
N GLU A 102 1.32 -14.82 9.85
CA GLU A 102 2.42 -13.88 9.53
C GLU A 102 3.49 -13.89 10.64
N ASN A 103 4.65 -13.28 10.41
CA ASN A 103 5.73 -13.17 11.40
C ASN A 103 5.27 -12.43 12.68
N THR A 104 4.46 -11.38 12.50
CA THR A 104 3.82 -10.63 13.58
C THR A 104 2.33 -10.53 13.30
N ASN A 105 1.49 -10.86 14.30
CA ASN A 105 0.04 -10.75 14.21
C ASN A 105 -0.47 -9.93 15.39
N GLU A 106 -1.30 -8.93 15.12
CA GLU A 106 -1.84 -8.02 16.14
C GLU A 106 -3.33 -7.79 15.89
N LYS A 107 -4.11 -7.68 16.96
CA LYS A 107 -5.50 -7.25 16.88
C LYS A 107 -5.57 -5.75 17.13
N TRP A 108 -6.07 -5.01 16.14
CA TRP A 108 -6.18 -3.55 16.18
C TRP A 108 -7.62 -3.14 16.40
N ILE A 109 -7.91 -2.50 17.54
CA ILE A 109 -9.24 -2.01 17.90
C ILE A 109 -9.25 -0.49 17.76
N CYS A 110 -10.09 0.04 16.89
CA CYS A 110 -10.18 1.48 16.67
C CYS A 110 -10.58 2.18 17.97
N LYS A 111 -9.78 3.15 18.43
CA LYS A 111 -10.03 3.90 19.67
C LYS A 111 -11.39 4.60 19.66
N LYS A 112 -11.81 5.09 18.48
CA LYS A 112 -13.01 5.93 18.29
C LYS A 112 -14.30 5.13 18.06
N CYS A 113 -14.37 4.30 17.01
CA CYS A 113 -15.58 3.55 16.67
C CYS A 113 -15.60 2.10 17.17
N LYS A 114 -14.49 1.61 17.77
CA LYS A 114 -14.34 0.22 18.24
C LYS A 114 -14.42 -0.86 17.14
N SER A 115 -14.29 -0.47 15.86
CA SER A 115 -14.09 -1.41 14.75
C SER A 115 -12.82 -2.24 14.98
N VAL A 116 -12.84 -3.50 14.59
CA VAL A 116 -11.77 -4.47 14.83
C VAL A 116 -11.12 -4.87 13.52
N TYR A 117 -9.80 -4.88 13.53
CA TYR A 117 -8.95 -5.27 12.41
C TYR A 117 -7.91 -6.30 12.88
N GLU A 118 -7.47 -7.15 11.96
CA GLU A 118 -6.32 -8.04 12.15
C GLU A 118 -5.17 -7.51 11.30
N TYR A 119 -4.11 -7.11 12.00
CA TYR A 119 -2.86 -6.69 11.41
C TYR A 119 -1.93 -7.90 11.29
N GLY A 120 -1.23 -7.95 10.17
CA GLY A 120 -0.18 -8.93 9.93
C GLY A 120 1.02 -8.30 9.26
N TRP A 121 2.22 -8.71 9.68
CA TRP A 121 3.47 -8.32 9.04
C TRP A 121 4.36 -9.53 8.80
N SER A 122 4.92 -9.61 7.61
CA SER A 122 5.90 -10.63 7.23
C SER A 122 7.05 -10.03 6.44
N ASP A 123 8.24 -10.55 6.73
CA ASP A 123 9.46 -10.29 5.99
C ASP A 123 9.72 -11.43 5.00
N PHE A 124 9.96 -11.08 3.72
CA PHE A 124 10.30 -12.02 2.66
C PHE A 124 11.77 -11.92 2.25
N SER A 125 12.37 -10.73 2.38
CA SER A 125 13.76 -10.46 2.03
C SER A 125 14.17 -9.08 2.55
N ILE A 126 15.48 -8.79 2.53
CA ILE A 126 16.05 -7.50 2.95
C ILE A 126 15.42 -6.24 2.32
N TYR A 127 14.67 -6.38 1.21
CA TYR A 127 14.01 -5.26 0.52
C TYR A 127 12.49 -5.41 0.41
N ILE A 128 11.90 -6.52 0.86
CA ILE A 128 10.49 -6.82 0.68
C ILE A 128 9.91 -7.34 1.98
N GLU A 129 9.14 -6.48 2.61
CA GLU A 129 8.21 -6.79 3.69
C GLU A 129 6.78 -6.52 3.20
N ARG A 130 5.79 -7.10 3.89
CA ARG A 130 4.37 -6.85 3.66
C ARG A 130 3.68 -6.49 4.97
N GLN A 131 2.83 -5.48 4.92
CA GLN A 131 1.79 -5.25 5.93
C GLN A 131 0.42 -5.58 5.35
N LYS A 132 -0.45 -6.18 6.16
CA LYS A 132 -1.88 -6.30 5.90
C LYS A 132 -2.68 -5.78 7.08
N LEU A 133 -3.85 -5.20 6.82
CA LEU A 133 -4.77 -4.77 7.86
C LEU A 133 -6.20 -5.10 7.42
N ASN A 134 -6.68 -6.29 7.81
CA ASN A 134 -7.96 -6.81 7.38
C ASN A 134 -9.07 -6.46 8.37
N ILE A 135 -10.20 -5.95 7.86
CA ILE A 135 -11.38 -5.68 8.68
C ILE A 135 -11.97 -7.02 9.16
N VAL A 136 -12.18 -7.14 10.47
CA VAL A 136 -12.93 -8.26 11.08
C VAL A 136 -14.36 -7.82 11.40
N ASP A 137 -14.51 -6.63 11.98
CA ASP A 137 -15.81 -6.11 12.41
C ASP A 137 -15.83 -4.59 12.25
N LEU A 138 -16.64 -4.09 11.31
CA LEU A 138 -16.81 -2.65 11.06
C LEU A 138 -18.01 -2.12 11.84
N LYS A 139 -17.75 -1.25 12.82
CA LYS A 139 -18.75 -0.69 13.74
C LYS A 139 -19.12 0.77 13.44
N THR A 140 -18.90 1.19 12.20
CA THR A 140 -19.26 2.53 11.74
C THR A 140 -19.88 2.46 10.36
N GLU A 141 -20.82 3.37 10.11
CA GLU A 141 -21.36 3.56 8.76
C GLU A 141 -20.29 4.19 7.86
N LEU A 142 -20.34 3.83 6.58
CA LEU A 142 -19.46 4.41 5.58
C LEU A 142 -19.91 5.82 5.24
N ILE A 143 -18.98 6.77 5.29
CA ILE A 143 -19.21 8.17 4.90
C ILE A 143 -18.25 8.59 3.80
N GLY A 144 -18.74 9.48 2.95
CA GLY A 144 -17.99 10.06 1.85
C GLY A 144 -18.05 9.26 0.55
N GLN A 145 -17.16 9.56 -0.39
CA GLN A 145 -17.27 9.03 -1.74
C GLN A 145 -17.05 7.52 -1.81
N LYS A 146 -17.86 6.90 -2.66
CA LYS A 146 -17.69 5.50 -3.04
C LYS A 146 -16.30 5.24 -3.63
N ILE A 147 -15.83 4.03 -3.41
CA ILE A 147 -14.61 3.47 -3.99
C ILE A 147 -14.63 3.66 -5.53
N LYS A 148 -13.53 4.18 -6.09
CA LYS A 148 -13.34 4.33 -7.55
C LYS A 148 -12.36 3.24 -8.00
N LYS A 149 -12.60 2.68 -9.18
CA LYS A 149 -11.67 1.78 -9.88
C LYS A 149 -11.39 2.34 -11.28
N PRO A 150 -10.14 2.31 -11.76
CA PRO A 150 -8.94 1.80 -11.07
C PRO A 150 -8.51 2.67 -9.87
N ILE A 151 -7.76 2.09 -8.93
CA ILE A 151 -7.26 2.75 -7.71
C ILE A 151 -6.05 3.62 -8.08
N PRO A 152 -6.09 4.94 -7.92
CA PRO A 152 -4.94 5.79 -8.20
C PRO A 152 -3.85 5.59 -7.14
N LEU A 153 -2.61 5.34 -7.57
CA LEU A 153 -1.42 5.29 -6.71
C LEU A 153 -0.31 6.17 -7.32
N PHE A 154 0.45 6.88 -6.48
CA PHE A 154 1.54 7.78 -6.90
C PHE A 154 2.92 7.12 -6.81
N LEU A 155 3.25 6.48 -5.68
CA LEU A 155 4.44 5.66 -5.48
C LEU A 155 4.26 4.28 -6.12
N GLY A 156 3.04 3.73 -5.99
CA GLY A 156 2.63 2.57 -6.75
C GLY A 156 2.96 1.23 -6.07
N LEU A 157 3.03 0.22 -6.94
CA LEU A 157 3.03 -1.18 -6.55
C LEU A 157 4.13 -1.97 -7.25
N ILE A 158 4.79 -2.86 -6.51
CA ILE A 158 5.77 -3.82 -7.01
C ILE A 158 5.36 -5.23 -6.58
N GLY A 159 5.60 -6.23 -7.44
CA GLY A 159 5.28 -7.64 -7.16
C GLY A 159 3.87 -8.06 -7.61
N HIS A 160 3.38 -9.14 -7.01
CA HIS A 160 2.02 -9.65 -7.21
C HIS A 160 1.02 -8.73 -6.52
N SER A 161 -0.12 -8.39 -7.13
CA SER A 161 -1.10 -7.51 -6.51
C SER A 161 -2.50 -8.11 -6.49
N TYR A 162 -3.19 -7.88 -5.38
CA TYR A 162 -4.64 -7.96 -5.32
C TYR A 162 -5.16 -6.66 -4.68
N PRO A 163 -5.97 -5.84 -5.38
CA PRO A 163 -6.56 -6.03 -6.71
C PRO A 163 -5.56 -6.20 -7.87
N ASN A 164 -6.03 -6.73 -9.01
CA ASN A 164 -5.17 -6.93 -10.18
C ASN A 164 -4.53 -5.59 -10.62
N LYS A 165 -3.34 -5.61 -11.22
CA LYS A 165 -2.69 -4.40 -11.77
C LYS A 165 -3.60 -3.57 -12.68
N ASN A 166 -4.54 -4.19 -13.41
CA ASN A 166 -5.51 -3.45 -14.24
C ASN A 166 -6.55 -2.67 -13.43
N GLU A 167 -6.73 -3.00 -12.16
CA GLU A 167 -7.57 -2.27 -11.21
C GLU A 167 -6.77 -1.20 -10.47
N ILE A 168 -5.50 -0.99 -10.81
CA ILE A 168 -4.61 0.00 -10.20
C ILE A 168 -4.10 0.93 -11.31
N GLN A 169 -4.09 2.23 -11.04
CA GLN A 169 -3.65 3.24 -12.00
C GLN A 169 -2.51 4.08 -11.39
N PRO A 170 -1.30 4.01 -11.96
CA PRO A 170 -0.27 5.00 -11.68
C PRO A 170 -0.77 6.39 -12.04
N THR A 171 -0.59 7.36 -11.14
CA THR A 171 -1.12 8.72 -11.32
C THR A 171 -0.15 9.78 -10.80
N GLU A 172 -0.39 11.03 -11.14
CA GLU A 172 0.32 12.19 -10.57
C GLU A 172 -0.12 12.49 -9.13
N PHE A 173 0.77 13.13 -8.36
CA PHE A 173 0.55 13.44 -6.95
C PHE A 173 -0.73 14.24 -6.70
N GLU A 174 -1.02 15.28 -7.49
CA GLU A 174 -2.21 16.11 -7.28
C GLU A 174 -3.51 15.33 -7.52
N VAL A 175 -3.50 14.34 -8.42
CA VAL A 175 -4.64 13.45 -8.63
C VAL A 175 -4.83 12.54 -7.42
N PHE A 176 -3.75 11.95 -6.90
CA PHE A 176 -3.81 11.12 -5.69
C PHE A 176 -4.24 11.92 -4.45
N LYS A 177 -3.74 13.14 -4.30
CA LYS A 177 -4.12 14.09 -3.24
C LYS A 177 -5.59 14.44 -3.29
N LYS A 178 -6.11 14.79 -4.48
CA LYS A 178 -7.55 15.01 -4.65
C LYS A 178 -8.33 13.76 -4.26
N TYR A 179 -7.91 12.61 -4.77
CA TYR A 179 -8.57 11.33 -4.50
C TYR A 179 -8.66 10.97 -3.01
N ILE A 180 -7.58 11.14 -2.25
CA ILE A 180 -7.57 10.80 -0.81
C ILE A 180 -8.29 11.85 0.04
N THR A 181 -8.40 13.09 -0.41
CA THR A 181 -9.07 14.16 0.34
C THR A 181 -10.52 14.40 -0.08
N GLU A 182 -10.99 13.72 -1.13
CA GLU A 182 -12.37 13.78 -1.59
C GLU A 182 -13.33 13.25 -0.52
N LYS A 183 -14.31 14.10 -0.18
CA LYS A 183 -15.45 13.77 0.67
C LYS A 183 -16.58 13.25 -0.20
#